data_AF-A0AA41RWS9-F1
#
_entry.id   AF-A0AA41RWS9-F1
#
_cell.length_a   1.000
_cell.length_b   1.000
_cell.length_c   1.000
_cell.angle_alpha   90.00
_cell.angle_beta   90.00
_cell.angle_gamma   90.00
#
_symmetry.space_group_name_H-M   'P 1'
#
loop_
_entity.id
_entity.type
_entity.pdbx_description
1 polymer ?
#
loop_
_entity_poly.entity_id
_entity_poly.type
_entity_poly.pdbx_seq_one_letter_code
_entity_poly.pdbx_strand_id
1 'polypeptide(L)' 'YHGGTNFGRTAGGPFVTTSYDYDAPLDEYGLIRQPKYGHLKELHMAIKLSERAIVSTDPVITSLGNYQQ' A
#
# COMPACT_ATOMS: atom_id res chain seq x y z
N TYR A 1 -5.80 -4.20 1.41
CA TYR A 1 -5.30 -3.87 0.06
C TYR A 1 -6.45 -3.63 -0.92
N HIS A 2 -7.58 -4.31 -0.73
CA HIS A 2 -8.86 -3.93 -1.30
C HIS A 2 -9.77 -3.52 -0.13
N GLY A 3 -10.50 -2.42 -0.29
CA GLY A 3 -11.42 -1.93 0.72
C GLY A 3 -12.78 -2.63 0.66
N GLY A 4 -13.47 -2.52 -0.48
CA GLY A 4 -14.75 -3.17 -0.76
C GLY A 4 -15.96 -2.36 -0.29
N THR A 5 -17.01 -3.06 0.12
CA THR A 5 -18.31 -2.46 0.46
C THR A 5 -18.84 -3.00 1.79
N ASN A 6 -19.35 -2.11 2.63
CA ASN A 6 -20.08 -2.46 3.84
C ASN A 6 -21.53 -2.85 3.49
N PHE A 7 -21.74 -4.10 3.07
CA PHE A 7 -23.08 -4.59 2.72
C PHE A 7 -23.99 -4.81 3.93
N GLY A 8 -25.30 -4.79 3.68
CA GLY A 8 -26.31 -5.04 4.71
C GLY A 8 -26.47 -3.87 5.68
N ARG A 9 -26.88 -4.15 6.92
CA ARG A 9 -27.15 -3.12 7.94
C ARG A 9 -26.40 -3.31 9.26
N THR A 10 -25.41 -4.20 9.25
CA THR A 10 -24.56 -4.50 10.41
C THR A 10 -23.07 -4.30 10.14
N ALA A 11 -22.69 -3.99 8.89
CA ALA A 11 -21.35 -3.58 8.50
C ALA A 11 -21.27 -2.05 8.37
N GLY A 12 -20.07 -1.46 8.52
CA GLY A 12 -19.83 -0.02 8.38
C GLY A 12 -20.45 0.80 9.52
N GLY A 13 -19.70 1.01 10.61
CA GLY A 13 -20.18 1.65 11.85
C GLY A 13 -20.88 3.02 11.67
N PRO A 14 -21.36 3.63 12.76
CA PRO A 14 -22.16 4.86 12.68
C PRO A 14 -21.51 5.93 11.80
N PHE A 15 -22.28 6.47 10.85
CA PHE A 15 -21.84 7.51 9.90
C PHE A 15 -20.74 7.10 8.90
N VAL A 16 -20.39 5.81 8.83
CA VAL A 16 -19.53 5.29 7.76
C VAL A 16 -20.39 5.02 6.53
N THR A 17 -19.88 5.40 5.35
CA THR A 17 -20.58 5.14 4.09
C THR A 17 -20.59 3.64 3.77
N THR A 18 -21.55 3.23 2.93
CA THR A 18 -21.55 1.87 2.36
C THR A 18 -20.28 1.60 1.57
N SER A 19 -19.78 2.60 0.83
CA SER A 19 -18.46 2.52 0.21
C SER A 19 -17.37 2.41 1.27
N TYR A 20 -16.53 1.40 1.12
CA TYR A 20 -15.33 1.17 1.92
C TYR A 20 -14.08 1.19 1.05
N ASP A 21 -14.08 1.97 -0.04
CA ASP A 21 -13.04 2.01 -1.07
C ASP A 21 -11.62 2.31 -0.55
N TYR A 22 -11.51 3.23 0.42
CA TYR A 22 -10.25 3.62 1.09
C TYR A 22 -9.12 4.12 0.18
N ASP A 23 -9.43 4.54 -1.05
CA ASP A 23 -8.42 4.81 -2.08
C ASP A 23 -7.43 3.64 -2.20
N ALA A 24 -7.92 2.42 -1.99
CA ALA A 24 -7.09 1.23 -1.97
C ALA A 24 -6.55 0.91 -3.38
N PRO A 25 -5.42 0.19 -3.50
CA PRO A 25 -4.86 -0.16 -4.81
C PRO A 25 -5.78 -1.02 -5.70
N LEU A 26 -6.73 -1.73 -5.09
CA LEU A 26 -7.92 -2.26 -5.78
C LEU A 26 -9.12 -1.46 -5.28
N ASP A 27 -9.86 -0.83 -6.19
CA ASP A 27 -11.02 -0.01 -5.83
C ASP A 27 -12.15 -0.84 -5.21
N GLU A 28 -13.23 -0.20 -4.74
CA GLU A 28 -14.40 -0.87 -4.15
C GLU A 28 -14.97 -2.03 -4.98
N TYR A 29 -14.84 -2.00 -6.32
CA TYR A 29 -15.34 -3.03 -7.22
C TYR A 29 -14.29 -4.11 -7.55
N GLY A 30 -13.09 -3.99 -6.99
CA GLY A 30 -11.98 -4.90 -7.22
C GLY A 30 -11.19 -4.60 -8.50
N LEU A 31 -11.43 -3.45 -9.15
CA LEU A 31 -10.66 -3.04 -10.32
C LEU A 31 -9.31 -2.46 -9.90
N ILE A 32 -8.32 -2.63 -10.78
CA ILE A 32 -6.96 -2.12 -10.55
C ILE A 32 -6.97 -0.59 -10.60
N ARG A 33 -6.58 0.04 -9.48
CA ARG A 33 -6.43 1.51 -9.41
C ARG A 33 -5.00 1.92 -9.79
N GLN A 34 -4.86 2.48 -10.98
CA GLN A 34 -3.59 3.08 -11.42
C GLN A 34 -3.51 4.58 -11.08
N PRO A 35 -2.31 5.12 -10.81
CA PRO A 35 -0.99 4.45 -10.87
C PRO A 35 -0.62 3.65 -9.61
N LYS A 36 -1.42 3.76 -8.53
CA LYS A 36 -1.07 3.27 -7.19
C LYS A 36 -0.73 1.77 -7.17
N TYR A 37 -1.56 0.94 -7.80
CA TYR A 37 -1.31 -0.50 -7.89
C TYR A 37 0.01 -0.81 -8.61
N GLY A 38 0.24 -0.18 -9.77
CA GLY A 38 1.47 -0.36 -10.55
C GLY A 38 2.70 0.07 -9.76
N HIS A 39 2.65 1.25 -9.14
CA HIS A 39 3.75 1.78 -8.35
C HIS A 39 4.11 0.88 -7.16
N LEU A 40 3.12 0.39 -6.41
CA LEU A 40 3.35 -0.55 -5.30
C LEU A 40 3.86 -1.90 -5.80
N LYS A 41 3.40 -2.38 -6.95
CA LYS A 41 3.92 -3.60 -7.57
C LYS A 41 5.41 -3.45 -7.91
N GLU A 42 5.81 -2.34 -8.51
CA GLU A 42 7.21 -2.06 -8.84
C GLU A 42 8.07 -1.92 -7.57
N LEU A 43 7.57 -1.23 -6.54
CA LEU A 43 8.21 -1.16 -5.23
C LEU A 43 8.43 -2.56 -4.63
N HIS A 44 7.41 -3.42 -4.64
CA HIS A 44 7.54 -4.80 -4.15
C HIS A 44 8.58 -5.60 -4.95
N MET A 45 8.67 -5.38 -6.27
CA MET A 45 9.72 -6.01 -7.10
C MET A 45 11.11 -5.53 -6.67
N ALA A 46 11.31 -4.24 -6.43
CA ALA A 46 12.59 -3.69 -5.95
C ALA A 46 12.98 -4.23 -4.56
N ILE A 47 12.01 -4.34 -3.64
CA ILE A 47 12.22 -4.96 -2.33
C ILE A 47 12.62 -6.42 -2.48
N LYS A 48 11.94 -7.18 -3.35
CA LYS A 48 12.25 -8.59 -3.59
C LYS A 48 13.62 -8.81 -4.21
N LEU A 49 14.04 -7.95 -5.13
CA LEU A 49 15.41 -7.96 -5.66
C LEU A 49 16.46 -7.73 -4.55
N SER A 50 16.10 -6.94 -3.54
CA SER A 50 16.96 -6.61 -2.39
C SER A 50 16.82 -7.57 -1.20
N GLU A 51 15.94 -8.58 -1.28
CA GLU A 51 15.50 -9.42 -0.15
C GLU A 51 16.67 -10.02 0.61
N ARG A 52 17.65 -10.62 -0.09
CA ARG A 52 18.79 -11.28 0.56
C ARG A 52 19.61 -10.32 1.42
N ALA A 53 19.86 -9.11 0.93
CA ALA A 53 20.60 -8.10 1.68
C ALA A 53 19.79 -7.65 2.91
N ILE A 54 18.50 -7.38 2.73
CA ILE A 54 17.58 -6.93 3.79
C ILE A 54 17.50 -7.97 4.93
N VAL A 55 17.44 -9.27 4.62
CA VAL A 55 17.26 -10.31 5.66
C VAL A 55 18.56 -10.81 6.30
N SER A 56 19.73 -10.43 5.76
CA SER A 56 21.03 -10.96 6.21
C SER A 56 21.94 -9.91 6.85
N THR A 57 21.54 -8.63 6.86
CA THR A 57 22.38 -7.52 7.33
C THR A 57 21.55 -6.44 8.01
N ASP A 58 22.18 -5.66 8.89
CA ASP A 58 21.58 -4.46 9.49
C ASP A 58 21.84 -3.22 8.61
N PRO A 59 20.95 -2.21 8.60
CA PRO A 59 21.14 -1.00 7.81
C PRO A 59 22.31 -0.17 8.33
N VAL A 60 23.19 0.26 7.43
CA VAL A 60 24.26 1.23 7.72
C VAL A 60 23.83 2.60 7.19
N ILE A 61 23.73 3.58 8.09
CA ILE A 61 23.32 4.94 7.74
C ILE A 61 24.54 5.77 7.35
N THR A 62 24.53 6.28 6.13
CA THR A 62 25.55 7.19 5.60
C THR A 62 24.88 8.50 5.17
N SER A 63 25.36 9.64 5.67
CA SER A 63 24.88 10.96 5.26
C SER A 63 25.31 11.27 3.82
N LEU A 64 24.36 11.69 2.98
CA LEU A 64 24.59 12.05 1.58
C LEU A 64 24.81 13.56 1.39
N GLY A 65 24.70 14.36 2.46
CA GLY A 65 24.95 15.80 2.46
C GLY A 65 23.92 16.60 3.24
N ASN A 66 24.08 17.93 3.23
CA ASN A 66 23.33 18.86 4.08
C ASN A 66 21.83 18.99 3.73
N TYR A 67 21.38 18.44 2.60
CA TYR A 67 20.00 18.55 2.11
C TYR A 67 19.19 17.24 2.24
N GLN A 68 19.73 16.24 2.92
CA GLN A 68 18.99 15.02 3.22
C GLN A 68 18.05 15.29 4.41
N GLN A 69 16.77 15.54 4.13
CA GLN A 69 15.66 15.51 5.10
C GLN A 69 14.72 14.35 4.77
#